data_AF-A0A7T8KBW5-F1
#
_entry.id   AF-A0A7T8KBW5-F1
#
_cell.length_a   1.000
_cell.length_b   1.000
_cell.length_c   1.000
_cell.angle_alpha   90.00
_cell.angle_beta   90.00
_cell.angle_gamma   90.00
#
_symmetry.space_group_name_H-M   'P 1'
#
loop_
_entity.id
_entity.type
_entity.pdbx_description
1 polymer ?
#
loop_
_entity_poly.entity_id
_entity_poly.type
_entity_poly.pdbx_seq_one_letter_code
_entity_poly.pdbx_strand_id
1 'polypeptide(L)'
;MSIKSAIGESKASGEDIAVVGLDFRKAFETVEHHHIISELLSLGFPEIFVQAIHNVLTDSESVIDVDGYPRVQLKRGVKQGDPLSPTLFLVA
;
A
#
# COMPACT_ATOMS: atom_id res chain seq x y z
N MET A 1 -19.63 -5.62 0.24
CA MET A 1 -20.70 -5.25 1.20
C MET A 1 -20.36 -3.88 1.77
N SER A 2 -21.29 -2.91 1.70
CA SER A 2 -21.07 -1.57 2.28
C SER A 2 -21.57 -1.55 3.71
N ILE A 3 -21.03 -0.70 4.59
CA ILE A 3 -21.57 -0.49 5.94
C ILE A 3 -23.08 -0.19 5.87
N LYS A 4 -23.52 0.57 4.84
CA LYS A 4 -24.95 0.84 4.63
C LYS A 4 -25.77 -0.41 4.31
N SER A 5 -25.21 -1.37 3.56
CA SER A 5 -25.92 -2.61 3.25
C SER A 5 -25.99 -3.52 4.47
N ALA A 6 -24.92 -3.61 5.25
CA ALA A 6 -24.87 -4.39 6.48
C ALA A 6 -25.88 -3.87 7.54
N ILE A 7 -26.02 -2.55 7.68
CA ILE A 7 -27.05 -1.93 8.52
C ILE A 7 -28.46 -2.23 7.98
N GLY A 8 -28.64 -2.21 6.66
CA GLY A 8 -29.90 -2.54 6.01
C GLY A 8 -30.34 -3.97 6.29
N GLU A 9 -29.42 -4.92 6.20
CA GLU A 9 -29.66 -6.35 6.47
C GLU A 9 -29.99 -6.61 7.95
N SER A 10 -29.27 -5.98 8.89
CA SER A 10 -29.59 -6.06 10.33
C SER A 10 -31.00 -5.54 10.63
N LYS A 11 -31.41 -4.41 10.02
CA LYS A 11 -32.78 -3.88 10.17
C LYS A 11 -33.85 -4.78 9.59
N ALA A 12 -33.56 -5.47 8.48
CA ALA A 12 -34.51 -6.36 7.80
C ALA A 12 -34.64 -7.71 8.50
N SER A 13 -33.55 -8.25 9.04
CA SER A 13 -33.49 -9.53 9.76
C SER A 13 -33.90 -9.41 11.23
N GLY A 14 -33.78 -8.21 11.82
CA GLY A 14 -33.95 -8.00 13.27
C GLY A 14 -32.77 -8.51 14.10
N GLU A 15 -31.68 -8.93 13.46
CA GLU A 15 -30.47 -9.39 14.13
C GLU A 15 -29.53 -8.23 14.45
N ASP A 16 -28.89 -8.28 15.62
CA ASP A 16 -27.88 -7.30 16.01
C ASP A 16 -26.61 -7.45 15.17
N ILE A 17 -25.95 -6.33 14.87
CA ILE A 17 -24.68 -6.31 14.15
C ILE A 17 -23.62 -5.52 14.93
N ALA A 18 -22.38 -6.00 14.88
CA ALA A 18 -21.20 -5.28 15.32
C ALA A 18 -20.29 -4.95 14.13
N VAL A 19 -19.81 -3.71 14.06
CA VAL A 19 -18.89 -3.24 13.00
C VAL A 19 -17.57 -2.83 13.65
N VAL A 20 -16.47 -3.38 13.14
CA VAL A 20 -15.11 -3.00 13.55
C VAL A 20 -14.44 -2.28 12.39
N GLY A 21 -14.02 -1.04 12.63
CA GLY A 21 -13.18 -0.29 11.71
C GLY A 21 -11.70 -0.48 12.03
N LEU A 22 -10.91 -0.87 11.05
CA LEU A 22 -9.45 -0.95 11.15
C LEU A 22 -8.85 0.14 10.27
N ASP A 23 -7.83 0.82 10.80
CA ASP A 23 -7.08 1.84 10.08
C ASP A 23 -5.58 1.55 10.18
N PHE A 24 -4.87 1.69 9.06
CA PHE A 24 -3.45 1.41 8.98
C PHE A 24 -2.67 2.71 9.15
N ARG A 25 -1.93 2.80 10.26
CA ARG A 25 -1.05 3.94 10.50
C ARG A 25 0.05 3.99 9.45
N LYS A 26 0.12 5.11 8.70
CA LYS A 26 1.16 5.34 7.66
C LYS A 26 1.21 4.22 6.62
N ALA A 27 0.04 3.80 6.15
CA ALA A 27 -0.14 2.63 5.31
C ALA A 27 0.85 2.57 4.13
N PHE A 28 1.08 3.70 3.46
CA PHE A 28 1.98 3.74 2.30
C PHE A 28 3.45 3.64 2.70
N GLU A 29 3.84 4.18 3.86
CA GLU A 29 5.21 4.13 4.36
C GLU A 29 5.60 2.81 5.03
N THR A 30 4.63 1.91 5.27
CA THR A 30 4.84 0.65 5.98
C THR A 30 4.93 -0.58 5.07
N VAL A 31 4.68 -0.43 3.77
CA VAL A 31 4.72 -1.58 2.84
C VAL A 31 6.15 -2.08 2.64
N GLU A 32 6.39 -3.37 2.81
CA GLU A 32 7.71 -3.96 2.56
C GLU A 32 7.93 -4.20 1.06
N HIS A 33 9.05 -3.72 0.50
CA HIS A 33 9.33 -3.83 -0.94
C HIS A 33 9.38 -5.29 -1.41
N HIS A 34 9.96 -6.18 -0.60
CA HIS A 34 10.03 -7.60 -0.93
C HIS A 34 8.63 -8.24 -1.09
N HIS A 35 7.62 -7.71 -0.40
CA HIS A 35 6.26 -8.23 -0.47
C HIS A 35 5.62 -7.86 -1.80
N ILE A 36 5.73 -6.59 -2.23
CA ILE A 36 5.32 -6.14 -3.56
C ILE A 36 5.95 -7.00 -4.67
N ILE A 37 7.26 -7.24 -4.59
CA ILE A 37 7.99 -8.01 -5.60
C ILE A 37 7.53 -9.47 -5.64
N SER A 38 7.36 -10.09 -4.47
CA SER A 38 6.85 -11.47 -4.36
C SER A 38 5.45 -11.59 -4.94
N GLU A 39 4.56 -10.64 -4.68
CA GLU A 39 3.18 -10.68 -5.18
C GLU A 39 3.09 -10.42 -6.68
N LEU A 40 3.90 -9.51 -7.24
CA LEU A 40 3.95 -9.34 -8.69
C LEU A 40 4.41 -10.62 -9.41
N LEU A 41 5.38 -11.34 -8.84
CA LEU A 41 5.80 -12.64 -9.37
C LEU A 41 4.71 -13.70 -9.21
N SER A 42 4.00 -13.73 -8.07
CA SER A 42 2.90 -14.67 -7.80
C SER A 42 1.74 -14.48 -8.78
N LEU A 43 1.45 -13.23 -9.15
CA LEU A 43 0.44 -12.83 -10.13
C LEU A 43 0.86 -13.10 -11.59
N GLY A 44 2.09 -13.55 -11.84
CA GLY A 44 2.59 -13.91 -13.16
C GLY A 44 3.06 -12.74 -14.01
N PHE A 45 3.41 -11.60 -13.40
CA PHE A 45 4.00 -10.49 -14.16
C PHE A 45 5.38 -10.88 -14.73
N PRO A 46 5.72 -10.42 -15.95
CA PRO A 46 7.02 -10.69 -16.53
C PRO A 46 8.18 -10.18 -15.66
N GLU A 47 9.26 -10.95 -15.57
CA GLU A 47 10.45 -10.60 -14.76
C GLU A 47 11.01 -9.21 -15.08
N ILE A 48 10.98 -8.80 -16.36
CA ILE A 48 11.45 -7.47 -16.77
C ILE A 48 10.60 -6.33 -16.18
N PHE A 49 9.28 -6.56 -16.03
CA PHE A 49 8.37 -5.61 -15.40
C PHE A 49 8.64 -5.56 -13.88
N VAL A 50 8.76 -6.73 -13.26
CA VAL A 50 9.07 -6.84 -11.82
C VAL A 50 10.40 -6.15 -11.49
N GLN A 51 11.42 -6.32 -12.33
CA GLN A 51 12.71 -5.66 -12.15
C GLN A 51 12.59 -4.14 -12.30
N ALA A 52 11.75 -3.64 -13.21
CA ALA A 52 11.51 -2.20 -13.33
C ALA A 52 10.86 -1.63 -12.05
N ILE A 53 9.85 -2.32 -11.50
CA ILE A 53 9.24 -1.92 -10.22
C ILE A 53 10.25 -2.00 -9.07
N HIS A 54 11.04 -3.07 -9.00
CA HIS A 54 12.10 -3.21 -7.99
C HIS A 54 13.05 -2.01 -8.03
N ASN A 55 13.51 -1.61 -9.21
CA ASN A 55 14.40 -0.45 -9.35
C ASN A 55 13.73 0.85 -8.91
N VAL A 56 12.44 1.06 -9.25
CA VAL A 56 11.68 2.23 -8.79
C VAL A 56 11.57 2.29 -7.26
N LEU A 57 11.45 1.14 -6.60
CA LEU A 57 11.35 1.04 -5.15
C LEU A 57 12.72 1.23 -4.46
N THR A 58 13.77 0.56 -4.94
CA THR A 58 15.10 0.54 -4.29
C THR A 58 15.98 1.75 -4.60
N ASP A 59 15.79 2.41 -5.75
CA ASP A 59 16.54 3.60 -6.16
C ASP A 59 15.89 4.91 -5.64
N SER A 60 15.17 4.78 -4.51
CA SER A 60 14.41 5.88 -3.92
C SER A 60 15.15 6.49 -2.74
N GLU A 61 15.46 7.78 -2.85
CA GLU A 61 15.96 8.59 -1.74
C GLU A 61 14.98 9.71 -1.42
N SER A 62 14.83 10.02 -0.13
CA SER A 62 14.12 11.20 0.34
C SER A 62 15.12 12.26 0.77
N VAL A 63 14.86 13.51 0.37
CA VAL A 63 15.63 14.68 0.79
C VAL A 63 14.70 15.58 1.59
N ILE A 64 15.15 16.00 2.77
CA ILE A 64 14.48 17.05 3.54
C ILE A 64 15.14 18.35 3.11
N ASP A 65 14.40 19.19 2.40
CA ASP A 65 14.89 20.48 1.90
C ASP A 65 14.86 21.55 3.01
N VAL A 66 15.58 21.26 4.09
CA VAL A 66 15.82 22.15 5.22
C VAL A 66 17.26 21.89 5.65
N ASP A 67 18.08 22.92 5.90
CA ASP A 67 19.37 22.87 6.60
C ASP A 67 20.37 21.72 6.28
N GLY A 68 20.46 21.28 5.02
CA GLY A 68 21.51 20.35 4.60
C GLY A 68 21.40 18.93 5.15
N TYR A 69 20.17 18.46 5.42
CA TYR A 69 19.94 17.09 5.89
C TYR A 69 20.42 16.07 4.85
N PRO A 70 20.96 14.92 5.30
CA PRO A 70 21.45 13.90 4.40
C PRO A 70 20.31 13.27 3.60
N ARG A 71 20.64 12.80 2.38
CA ARG A 71 19.78 11.91 1.61
C ARG A 71 19.49 10.65 2.42
N VAL A 72 18.22 10.30 2.56
CA VAL A 72 17.80 9.10 3.27
C VAL A 72 17.28 8.09 2.26
N GLN A 73 17.96 6.95 2.18
CA GLN A 73 17.48 5.84 1.36
C GLN A 73 16.18 5.28 1.93
N LEU A 74 15.16 5.15 1.09
CA LEU A 74 13.87 4.58 1.45
C LEU A 74 13.95 3.06 1.34
N LYS A 75 13.92 2.37 2.48
CA LYS A 75 14.01 0.90 2.55
C LYS A 75 12.65 0.19 2.56
N ARG A 76 11.57 0.96 2.70
CA ARG A 76 10.19 0.48 2.73
C ARG A 76 9.25 1.59 2.30
N GLY A 77 8.04 1.19 1.98
CA GLY A 77 6.94 2.02 1.59
C GLY A 77 6.94 2.40 0.12
N VAL A 78 5.84 3.00 -0.30
CA VAL A 78 5.63 3.54 -1.65
C VAL A 78 5.58 5.07 -1.58
N LYS A 79 5.98 5.74 -2.66
CA LYS A 79 6.09 7.21 -2.69
C LYS A 79 4.71 7.88 -2.66
N GLN A 80 4.40 8.67 -1.64
CA GLN A 80 3.15 9.44 -1.63
C GLN A 80 3.15 10.46 -2.77
N GLY A 81 2.02 10.55 -3.50
CA GLY A 81 1.89 11.42 -4.68
C GLY A 81 2.37 10.79 -5.99
N ASP A 82 3.04 9.64 -5.96
CA ASP A 82 3.36 8.85 -7.16
C ASP A 82 2.09 8.12 -7.65
N PRO A 83 1.70 8.27 -8.92
CA PRO A 83 0.54 7.59 -9.50
C PRO A 83 0.56 6.05 -9.38
N LEU A 84 1.74 5.43 -9.28
CA LEU A 84 1.87 3.98 -9.16
C LEU A 84 1.64 3.49 -7.72
N SER A 85 1.91 4.33 -6.73
CA SER A 85 1.88 3.95 -5.31
C SER A 85 0.55 3.37 -4.83
N PRO A 86 -0.63 3.92 -5.20
CA PRO A 86 -1.90 3.30 -4.83
C PRO A 86 -2.05 1.88 -5.37
N THR A 87 -1.60 1.61 -6.60
CA THR A 87 -1.68 0.27 -7.19
C THR A 87 -0.69 -0.69 -6.53
N LEU A 88 0.55 -0.25 -6.29
CA LEU A 88 1.55 -1.06 -5.61
C LEU A 88 1.15 -1.36 -4.15
N PHE A 89 0.46 -0.43 -3.48
CA PHE A 89 -0.11 -0.66 -2.16
C PHE A 89 -1.21 -1.73 -2.16
N LEU A 90 -1.99 -1.85 -3.24
CA LEU A 90 -3.03 -2.88 -3.37
C LEU A 90 -2.49 -4.26 -3.75
N VAL A 91 -1.30 -4.30 -4.33
CA VAL A 91 -0.60 -5.56 -4.66
C VAL A 91 0.08 -6.14 -3.42
N ALA A 92 0.50 -5.28 -2.49
CA ALA A 92 1.06 -5.67 -1.21
C ALA A 92 -0.02 -6.00 -0.17
#